data_AF-A0A0A8EUF1-F1
#
_entry.id   AF-A0A0A8EUF1-F1
#
_cell.length_a   1.000
_cell.length_b   1.000
_cell.length_c   1.000
_cell.angle_alpha   90.00
_cell.angle_beta   90.00
_cell.angle_gamma   90.00
#
_symmetry.space_group_name_H-M   'P 1'
#
loop_
_entity.id
_entity.type
_entity.pdbx_description
1 polymer ?
#
loop_
_entity_poly.entity_id
_entity_poly.type
_entity_poly.pdbx_seq_one_letter_code
_entity_poly.pdbx_strand_id
1 'polypeptide(L)'
;MTDWQWLIGFVIVAALCYVLLRWTAPLAVLHLARAGGHVVDVVAAGFLYPEFLCTSAMRRSSGRAAPFAYVYGDAVCGAALAAHACVEVVSAAAQSVLARLNHVGSAVVSVAIAGLMTCPFLG
;
A
#
# COMPACT_ATOMS: atom_id res chain seq x y z
N MET A 1 -20.43 -23.20 23.86
CA MET A 1 -20.46 -23.55 22.42
C MET A 1 -20.19 -25.03 22.31
N THR A 2 -20.97 -25.77 21.51
CA THR A 2 -20.69 -27.18 21.24
C THR A 2 -19.52 -27.30 20.25
N ASP A 3 -18.77 -28.40 20.29
CA ASP A 3 -17.59 -28.61 19.41
C ASP A 3 -17.92 -28.41 17.92
N TRP A 4 -19.15 -28.73 17.53
CA TRP A 4 -19.69 -28.49 16.19
C TRP A 4 -19.76 -27.01 15.80
N GLN A 5 -20.10 -26.12 16.74
CA GLN A 5 -20.16 -24.68 16.47
C GLN A 5 -18.77 -24.10 16.23
N TRP A 6 -17.75 -24.60 16.94
CA TRP A 6 -16.36 -24.22 16.71
C TRP A 6 -15.85 -24.69 15.35
N LEU A 7 -16.15 -25.95 14.99
CA LEU A 7 -15.77 -26.50 13.70
C LEU A 7 -16.40 -25.73 12.53
N ILE A 8 -17.69 -25.40 12.64
CA ILE A 8 -18.41 -24.60 11.64
C ILE A 8 -17.79 -23.21 11.53
N GLY A 9 -17.49 -22.55 12.65
CA GLY A 9 -16.82 -21.25 12.67
C GLY A 9 -15.46 -21.27 12.00
N PHE A 10 -14.64 -22.28 12.30
CA PHE A 10 -13.34 -22.50 11.68
C PHE A 10 -13.44 -22.66 10.16
N VAL A 11 -14.35 -23.51 9.66
CA VAL A 11 -14.54 -23.73 8.23
C VAL A 11 -14.98 -22.45 7.52
N ILE A 12 -15.88 -21.67 8.13
CA ILE A 12 -16.33 -20.39 7.58
C ILE A 12 -15.15 -19.41 7.49
N VAL A 13 -14.35 -19.26 8.56
CA VAL A 13 -13.17 -18.37 8.57
C VAL A 13 -12.14 -18.82 7.54
N ALA A 14 -11.84 -20.11 7.44
CA ALA A 14 -10.90 -20.65 6.47
C ALA A 14 -11.36 -20.41 5.03
N ALA A 15 -12.66 -20.61 4.74
CA ALA A 15 -13.23 -20.35 3.43
C ALA A 15 -13.18 -18.85 3.06
N LEU A 16 -13.52 -17.97 4.00
CA LEU A 16 -13.43 -16.53 3.81
C LEU A 16 -11.99 -16.07 3.56
N CYS A 17 -11.02 -16.55 4.37
CA CYS A 17 -9.61 -16.26 4.17
C CYS A 17 -9.12 -16.73 2.79
N TYR A 18 -9.54 -17.92 2.34
CA TYR A 18 -9.19 -18.42 1.01
C TYR A 18 -9.75 -17.50 -0.11
N VAL A 19 -11.02 -17.13 -0.02
CA VAL A 19 -11.66 -16.23 -1.00
C VAL A 19 -10.93 -14.88 -1.03
N LEU A 20 -10.61 -14.32 0.15
CA LEU A 20 -9.86 -13.07 0.27
C LEU A 20 -8.47 -13.18 -0.35
N LEU A 21 -7.69 -14.20 0.00
CA LEU A 21 -6.34 -14.43 -0.53
C LEU A 21 -6.31 -14.58 -2.06
N ARG A 22 -7.33 -15.23 -2.64
CA ARG A 22 -7.32 -15.58 -4.06
C ARG A 22 -7.97 -14.52 -4.95
N TRP A 23 -9.04 -13.89 -4.50
CA TRP A 23 -9.87 -13.03 -5.34
C TRP A 23 -9.72 -11.56 -5.01
N THR A 24 -9.60 -11.20 -3.73
CA THR A 24 -9.58 -9.79 -3.31
C THR A 24 -8.17 -9.26 -3.10
N ALA A 25 -7.23 -10.07 -2.61
CA ALA A 25 -5.84 -9.69 -2.40
C ALA A 25 -5.15 -9.10 -3.65
N PRO A 26 -5.25 -9.69 -4.87
CA PRO A 26 -4.61 -9.09 -6.05
C PRO A 26 -5.23 -7.73 -6.43
N LEU A 27 -6.56 -7.58 -6.28
CA LEU A 27 -7.25 -6.32 -6.51
C LEU A 27 -6.87 -5.27 -5.44
N ALA A 28 -6.78 -5.68 -4.18
CA ALA A 28 -6.39 -4.82 -3.07
C ALA A 28 -4.96 -4.29 -3.26
N VAL A 29 -4.01 -5.13 -3.70
CA VAL A 29 -2.63 -4.71 -4.00
C VAL A 29 -2.60 -3.67 -5.14
N LEU A 30 -3.41 -3.86 -6.19
CA LEU A 30 -3.53 -2.88 -7.28
C LEU A 30 -4.08 -1.53 -6.80
N HIS A 31 -5.14 -1.55 -5.99
CA HIS A 31 -5.73 -0.33 -5.44
C HIS A 31 -4.78 0.36 -4.46
N LEU A 32 -4.08 -0.42 -3.62
CA LEU A 32 -3.11 0.10 -2.66
C LEU A 32 -1.91 0.74 -3.35
N ALA A 33 -1.42 0.16 -4.45
CA ALA A 33 -0.35 0.75 -5.26
C ALA A 33 -0.76 2.11 -5.84
N ARG A 34 -1.96 2.20 -6.43
CA ARG A 34 -2.50 3.46 -6.95
C ARG A 34 -2.71 4.50 -5.85
N ALA A 35 -3.28 4.10 -4.71
CA ALA A 35 -3.47 4.97 -3.57
C ALA A 35 -2.13 5.48 -3.02
N GLY A 36 -1.12 4.60 -2.94
CA GLY A 36 0.24 4.97 -2.56
C GLY A 36 0.83 6.04 -3.47
N GLY A 37 0.67 5.90 -4.78
CA GLY A 37 1.08 6.93 -5.74
C GLY A 37 0.41 8.28 -5.50
N HIS A 38 -0.91 8.31 -5.28
CA HIS A 38 -1.63 9.55 -4.97
C HIS A 38 -1.17 10.21 -3.67
N VAL A 39 -0.84 9.42 -2.64
CA VAL A 39 -0.31 9.96 -1.37
C VAL A 39 1.05 10.61 -1.61
N VAL A 40 1.93 9.96 -2.38
CA VAL A 40 3.24 10.53 -2.73
C VAL A 40 3.07 11.86 -3.47
N ASP A 41 2.14 11.93 -4.43
CA ASP A 41 1.87 13.15 -5.19
C ASP A 41 1.33 14.29 -4.31
N VAL A 42 0.39 13.99 -3.40
CA VAL A 42 -0.17 14.98 -2.46
C VAL A 42 0.91 15.49 -1.51
N VAL A 43 1.75 14.61 -1.00
CA VAL A 43 2.86 14.98 -0.11
C VAL A 43 3.88 15.84 -0.87
N ALA A 44 4.28 15.44 -2.07
CA ALA A 44 5.19 16.22 -2.91
C ALA A 44 4.61 17.60 -3.25
N ALA A 45 3.33 17.67 -3.62
CA ALA A 45 2.63 18.93 -3.86
C ALA A 45 2.59 19.81 -2.60
N GLY A 46 2.37 19.21 -1.43
CA GLY A 46 2.41 19.91 -0.14
C GLY A 46 3.79 20.52 0.16
N PHE A 47 4.87 19.79 -0.15
CA PHE A 47 6.25 20.31 0.00
C PHE A 47 6.60 21.38 -1.02
N LEU A 48 6.10 21.29 -2.26
CA LEU A 48 6.32 22.30 -3.30
C LEU A 48 5.47 23.56 -3.11
N TYR A 49 4.38 23.48 -2.35
CA TYR A 49 3.48 24.62 -2.10
C TYR A 49 4.18 25.85 -1.50
N PRO A 50 4.99 25.76 -0.42
CA PRO A 50 5.73 26.92 0.10
C PRO A 50 6.70 27.50 -0.94
N GLU A 51 7.36 26.66 -1.74
CA GLU A 51 8.25 27.11 -2.82
C GLU A 51 7.48 27.93 -3.88
N PHE A 52 6.29 27.44 -4.28
CA PHE A 52 5.41 28.14 -5.19
C PHE A 52 4.98 29.51 -4.66
N LEU A 53 4.66 29.60 -3.37
CA LEU A 53 4.30 30.88 -2.73
C LEU A 53 5.49 31.85 -2.70
N CYS A 54 6.68 31.38 -2.31
CA CYS A 54 7.90 32.18 -2.26
C CYS A 54 8.31 32.69 -3.65
N THR A 55 8.30 31.83 -4.66
CA THR A 55 8.62 32.22 -6.05
C THR A 55 7.60 33.19 -6.63
N SER A 56 6.31 32.99 -6.33
CA SER A 56 5.23 33.91 -6.74
C SER A 56 5.38 35.29 -6.11
N ALA A 57 5.68 35.36 -4.81
CA ALA A 57 5.94 36.62 -4.12
C ALA A 57 7.20 37.32 -4.66
N MET A 58 8.29 36.58 -4.86
CA MET A 58 9.56 37.13 -5.34
C MET A 58 9.47 37.62 -6.80
N ARG A 59 8.69 36.94 -7.65
CA ARG A 59 8.38 37.43 -9.01
C ARG A 59 7.64 38.76 -8.99
N ARG A 60 6.70 38.97 -8.06
CA ARG A 60 5.95 40.23 -7.95
C ARG A 60 6.83 41.39 -7.50
N SER A 61 7.81 41.14 -6.63
CA SER A 61 8.68 42.21 -6.10
C SER A 61 9.92 42.48 -6.96
N SER A 62 10.53 41.44 -7.54
CA SER A 62 11.84 41.52 -8.21
C SER A 62 11.80 41.21 -9.71
N GLY A 63 10.65 40.80 -10.25
CA GLY A 63 10.50 40.38 -11.65
C GLY A 63 11.23 39.07 -11.99
N ARG A 64 11.92 38.44 -11.03
CA ARG A 64 12.72 37.22 -11.21
C ARG A 64 12.27 36.13 -10.24
N ALA A 65 12.40 34.87 -10.68
CA ALA A 65 12.20 33.72 -9.82
C ALA A 65 13.43 33.49 -8.92
N ALA A 66 13.22 32.93 -7.74
CA ALA A 66 14.28 32.67 -6.78
C ALA A 66 15.13 31.45 -7.22
N PRO A 67 16.46 31.55 -7.34
CA PRO A 67 17.29 30.43 -7.79
C PRO A 67 17.37 29.25 -6.80
N PHE A 68 17.16 29.50 -5.49
CA PHE A 68 17.15 28.43 -4.47
C PHE A 68 15.92 27.51 -4.59
N ALA A 69 14.83 28.02 -5.19
CA ALA A 69 13.59 27.28 -5.36
C ALA A 69 13.82 26.03 -6.21
N TYR A 70 14.53 26.18 -7.34
CA TYR A 70 14.82 25.09 -8.27
C TYR A 70 15.56 23.90 -7.65
N VAL A 71 16.56 24.15 -6.79
CA VAL A 71 17.34 23.07 -6.15
C VAL A 71 16.49 22.29 -5.14
N TYR A 72 15.62 22.99 -4.40
CA TYR A 72 14.69 22.37 -3.48
C TYR A 72 13.63 21.55 -4.24
N GLY A 73 13.04 22.12 -5.29
CA GLY A 73 12.05 21.44 -6.12
C GLY A 73 12.61 20.18 -6.78
N ASP A 74 13.84 20.23 -7.30
CA ASP A 74 14.52 19.05 -7.86
C ASP A 74 14.73 17.95 -6.81
N ALA A 75 15.08 18.32 -5.58
CA ALA A 75 15.23 17.36 -4.48
C ALA A 75 13.89 16.73 -4.08
N VAL A 76 12.82 17.51 -3.99
CA VAL A 76 11.46 17.01 -3.69
C VAL A 76 10.96 16.09 -4.81
N CYS A 77 11.15 16.48 -6.07
CA CYS A 77 10.80 15.65 -7.22
C CYS A 77 11.62 14.34 -7.24
N GLY A 78 12.92 14.40 -6.98
CA GLY A 78 13.78 13.22 -6.89
C GLY A 78 13.36 12.26 -5.77
N ALA A 79 12.99 12.80 -4.60
CA ALA A 79 12.48 12.00 -3.49
C ALA A 79 11.12 11.37 -3.82
N ALA A 80 10.22 12.10 -4.47
CA ALA A 80 8.93 11.58 -4.92
C ALA A 80 9.08 10.46 -5.96
N LEU A 81 10.00 10.62 -6.92
CA LEU A 81 10.35 9.57 -7.89
C LEU A 81 10.88 8.31 -7.21
N ALA A 82 11.78 8.45 -6.24
CA ALA A 82 12.28 7.32 -5.46
C ALA A 82 11.18 6.63 -4.65
N ALA A 83 10.24 7.41 -4.09
CA ALA A 83 9.09 6.88 -3.37
C ALA A 83 8.14 6.11 -4.30
N HIS A 84 7.84 6.64 -5.49
CA HIS A 84 7.04 5.94 -6.52
C HIS A 84 7.71 4.63 -6.94
N ALA A 85 9.01 4.65 -7.22
CA ALA A 85 9.77 3.43 -7.56
C ALA A 85 9.70 2.38 -6.44
N CYS A 86 9.76 2.81 -5.17
CA CYS A 86 9.60 1.91 -4.03
C CYS A 86 8.20 1.28 -3.97
N VAL A 87 7.14 2.08 -4.15
CA VAL A 87 5.75 1.59 -4.19
C VAL A 87 5.55 0.59 -5.34
N GLU A 88 6.12 0.85 -6.51
CA GLU A 88 6.08 -0.07 -7.65
C GLU A 88 6.81 -1.38 -7.35
N VAL A 89 8.03 -1.33 -6.79
CA VAL A 89 8.80 -2.54 -6.45
C VAL A 89 8.06 -3.39 -5.41
N VAL A 90 7.54 -2.77 -4.34
CA VAL A 90 6.82 -3.48 -3.29
C VAL A 90 5.52 -4.09 -3.82
N SER A 91 4.76 -3.35 -4.63
CA SER A 91 3.51 -3.87 -5.21
C SER A 91 3.76 -4.98 -6.23
N ALA A 92 4.81 -4.87 -7.07
CA ALA A 92 5.22 -5.92 -7.99
C ALA A 92 5.69 -7.18 -7.23
N ALA A 93 6.46 -7.01 -6.14
CA ALA A 93 6.86 -8.11 -5.28
C ALA A 93 5.63 -8.81 -4.67
N ALA A 94 4.68 -8.05 -4.12
CA ALA A 94 3.44 -8.59 -3.56
C ALA A 94 2.61 -9.34 -4.61
N GLN A 95 2.50 -8.80 -5.83
CA GLN A 95 1.82 -9.48 -6.94
C GLN A 95 2.54 -10.77 -7.34
N SER A 96 3.87 -10.78 -7.37
CA SER A 96 4.64 -12.00 -7.69
C SER A 96 4.43 -13.11 -6.65
N VAL A 97 4.32 -12.76 -5.37
CA VAL A 97 4.02 -13.69 -4.29
C VAL A 97 2.60 -14.24 -4.43
N LEU A 98 1.62 -13.36 -4.69
CA LEU A 98 0.23 -13.76 -4.92
C LEU A 98 0.08 -14.65 -6.17
N ALA A 99 0.82 -14.36 -7.25
CA ALA A 99 0.80 -15.15 -8.47
C ALA A 99 1.37 -16.56 -8.27
N ARG A 100 2.35 -16.72 -7.36
CA ARG A 100 2.94 -18.01 -7.00
C ARG A 100 2.12 -18.84 -6.02
N LEU A 101 1.15 -18.21 -5.34
CA LEU A 101 0.20 -18.92 -4.49
C LEU A 101 -0.81 -19.69 -5.37
N ASN A 102 -0.50 -20.96 -5.64
CA ASN A 102 -1.44 -21.91 -6.23
C ASN A 102 -2.59 -22.22 -5.26
N HIS A 103 -3.68 -22.85 -5.76
CA HIS A 103 -4.84 -23.23 -4.95
C HIS A 103 -4.47 -23.96 -3.65
N VAL A 104 -3.49 -24.87 -3.72
CA VAL A 104 -2.98 -25.60 -2.55
C VAL A 104 -2.29 -24.67 -1.55
N GLY A 105 -1.46 -23.75 -2.02
CA GLY A 105 -0.78 -22.78 -1.16
C GLY A 105 -1.76 -21.81 -0.49
N SER A 106 -2.74 -21.29 -1.25
CA SER A 106 -3.79 -20.43 -0.70
C SER A 106 -4.64 -21.16 0.35
N ALA A 107 -4.97 -22.44 0.13
CA ALA A 107 -5.72 -23.25 1.08
C ALA A 107 -4.93 -23.54 2.37
N VAL A 108 -3.63 -23.86 2.26
CA VAL A 108 -2.77 -24.08 3.43
C VAL A 108 -2.64 -22.80 4.27
N VAL A 109 -2.42 -21.65 3.62
CA VAL A 109 -2.33 -20.35 4.31
C VAL A 109 -3.65 -19.97 4.96
N SER A 110 -4.79 -20.18 4.27
CA SER A 110 -6.10 -19.84 4.84
C SER A 110 -6.46 -20.71 6.04
N VAL A 111 -6.13 -22.01 6.00
CA VAL A 111 -6.31 -22.94 7.12
C VAL A 111 -5.39 -22.55 8.29
N ALA A 112 -4.13 -22.20 8.03
CA ALA A 112 -3.21 -21.74 9.08
C ALA A 112 -3.68 -20.45 9.75
N ILE A 113 -4.15 -19.47 8.98
CA ILE A 113 -4.70 -18.20 9.51
C ILE A 113 -5.97 -18.47 10.33
N ALA A 114 -6.90 -19.28 9.81
CA ALA A 114 -8.10 -19.65 10.54
C ALA A 114 -7.76 -20.38 11.85
N GLY A 115 -6.76 -21.26 11.84
CA GLY A 115 -6.25 -21.93 13.04
C GLY A 115 -5.72 -20.94 14.06
N LEU A 116 -4.88 -19.99 13.65
CA LEU A 116 -4.38 -18.94 14.54
C LEU A 116 -5.50 -18.06 15.12
N MET A 117 -6.52 -17.73 14.32
CA MET A 117 -7.63 -16.88 14.75
C MET A 117 -8.63 -17.58 15.67
N THR A 118 -8.77 -18.90 15.55
CA THR A 118 -9.75 -19.69 16.32
C THR A 118 -9.14 -20.50 17.46
N CYS A 119 -7.81 -20.67 17.48
CA CYS A 119 -7.06 -21.31 18.58
C CYS A 119 -6.33 -20.35 19.56
N PRO A 120 -6.84 -19.18 19.99
CA PRO A 120 -6.27 -18.49 21.14
C PRO A 120 -6.76 -19.02 22.51
N PHE A 121 -7.61 -20.06 22.57
CA PHE A 121 -8.28 -20.53 23.81
C PHE A 121 -7.87 -21.95 24.29
N LEU A 122 -6.74 -22.49 23.84
CA LEU A 122 -6.20 -23.80 24.26
C LEU A 122 -4.95 -23.70 25.15
N GLY A 123 -4.73 -22.53 25.77
CA GLY A 123 -3.73 -22.30 26.82
C GLY A 123 -4.40 -22.07 28.16
#